data_AF-A0A4Q3RE92-F1
#
_entry.id   AF-A0A4Q3RE92-F1
#
_cell.length_a   1.000
_cell.length_b   1.000
_cell.length_c   1.000
_cell.angle_alpha   90.00
_cell.angle_beta   90.00
_cell.angle_gamma   90.00
#
_symmetry.space_group_name_H-M   'P 1'
#
loop_
_entity.id
_entity.type
_entity.pdbx_description
1 polymer ?
#
loop_
_entity_poly.entity_id
_entity_poly.type
_entity_poly.pdbx_seq_one_letter_code
_entity_poly.pdbx_strand_id
1 'polypeptide(L)' 'MEELWKLDTDALKLMYDQHQKELKEALLEGTDWKEVQDKRKLVTELSIILYHRTISTNPAEFNTRSSTEIKKPQ' A
#
# COMPACT_ATOMS: atom_id res chain seq x y z
N MET A 1 -8.23 0.45 14.31
CA MET A 1 -7.01 0.83 13.58
C MET A 1 -5.75 0.33 14.28
N GLU A 2 -5.52 0.61 15.57
CA GLU A 2 -4.29 0.19 16.27
C GLU A 2 -4.03 -1.32 16.31
N GLU A 3 -5.05 -2.16 16.20
CA GLU A 3 -4.90 -3.62 16.22
C GLU A 3 -4.23 -4.17 14.96
N LEU A 4 -4.52 -3.60 13.78
CA LEU A 4 -3.89 -4.03 12.52
C LEU A 4 -2.38 -3.76 12.52
N TRP A 5 -1.95 -2.68 13.16
CA TRP A 5 -0.53 -2.32 13.27
C TRP A 5 0.27 -3.30 14.15
N LYS A 6 -0.38 -4.12 14.97
CA LYS A 6 0.25 -5.12 15.85
C LYS A 6 0.39 -6.50 15.21
N LEU A 7 -0.30 -6.77 14.10
CA LEU A 7 -0.25 -8.06 13.40
C LEU A 7 1.12 -8.29 12.77
N ASP A 8 1.51 -9.54 12.56
CA ASP A 8 2.71 -9.84 11.78
C ASP A 8 2.54 -9.44 10.30
N THR A 9 3.65 -9.18 9.60
CA THR A 9 3.64 -8.73 8.20
C THR A 9 3.07 -9.79 7.26
N ASP A 10 3.33 -11.08 7.48
CA ASP A 10 2.79 -12.15 6.65
C ASP A 10 1.28 -12.34 6.88
N ALA A 11 0.83 -12.15 8.12
CA ALA A 11 -0.60 -12.09 8.43
C ALA A 11 -1.30 -10.92 7.72
N LEU A 12 -0.68 -9.73 7.71
CA LEU A 12 -1.21 -8.57 6.98
C LEU A 12 -1.27 -8.79 5.47
N LYS A 13 -0.25 -9.43 4.87
CA LYS A 13 -0.27 -9.77 3.43
C LYS A 13 -1.40 -10.74 3.10
N LEU A 14 -1.59 -11.77 3.93
CA LEU A 14 -2.66 -12.74 3.74
C LEU A 14 -4.04 -12.06 3.80
N MET A 15 -4.26 -11.19 4.79
CA MET A 15 -5.50 -10.41 4.91
C MET A 15 -5.69 -9.45 3.72
N TYR A 16 -4.62 -8.80 3.27
CA TYR A 16 -4.67 -7.91 2.11
C TYR A 16 -5.09 -8.67 0.85
N ASP A 17 -4.46 -9.81 0.56
CA ASP A 17 -4.79 -10.64 -0.60
C ASP A 17 -6.23 -11.16 -0.56
N GLN A 18 -6.70 -11.56 0.63
CA GLN A 18 -8.07 -12.02 0.82
C GLN A 18 -9.08 -10.91 0.56
N HIS A 19 -8.92 -9.75 1.20
CA HIS A 19 -9.85 -8.62 1.01
C HIS A 19 -9.77 -8.01 -0.39
N GLN A 20 -8.61 -8.09 -1.06
CA GLN A 20 -8.48 -7.69 -2.45
C GLN A 20 -9.32 -8.58 -3.38
N LYS A 21 -9.34 -9.90 -3.14
CA LYS A 21 -10.21 -10.84 -3.88
C LYS A 21 -11.68 -10.53 -3.64
N GLU A 22 -12.08 -10.35 -2.38
CA GLU A 22 -13.47 -10.03 -2.03
C GLU A 22 -13.94 -8.70 -2.63
N LEU A 23 -13.07 -7.69 -2.69
CA LEU A 23 -13.38 -6.42 -3.36
C LEU A 23 -13.57 -6.63 -4.86
N LYS A 24 -12.72 -7.44 -5.49
CA LYS A 24 -12.84 -7.74 -6.91
C LYS A 24 -14.15 -8.48 -7.21
N GLU A 25 -14.52 -9.45 -6.40
CA GLU A 25 -15.79 -10.18 -6.52
C GLU A 25 -16.98 -9.24 -6.34
N ALA A 26 -16.97 -8.39 -5.30
CA ALA A 26 -18.06 -7.43 -5.06
C ALA A 26 -18.27 -6.44 -6.23
N LEU A 27 -17.17 -6.01 -6.87
CA LEU A 27 -17.25 -5.16 -8.07
C LEU A 27 -17.85 -5.89 -9.28
N LEU A 28 -17.63 -7.20 -9.40
CA LEU A 28 -18.14 -8.02 -10.51
C LEU A 28 -19.59 -8.46 -10.30
N GLU A 29 -19.97 -8.73 -9.06
CA GLU A 29 -21.32 -9.17 -8.68
C GLU A 29 -22.34 -8.03 -8.64
N GLY A 30 -21.88 -6.78 -8.77
CA GLY A 30 -22.76 -5.61 -8.67
C GLY A 30 -23.26 -5.38 -7.25
N THR A 31 -22.44 -5.69 -6.24
CA THR A 31 -22.72 -5.40 -4.83
C THR A 31 -22.99 -3.91 -4.62
N ASP A 32 -23.76 -3.57 -3.59
CA ASP A 32 -24.08 -2.19 -3.25
C ASP A 32 -22.81 -1.33 -3.12
N TRP A 33 -22.89 -0.10 -3.62
CA TRP A 33 -21.74 0.79 -3.68
C TRP A 33 -21.16 1.08 -2.28
N LYS A 34 -21.99 1.15 -1.24
CA LYS A 34 -21.52 1.38 0.13
C LYS A 34 -20.65 0.22 0.61
N GLU A 35 -21.05 -1.02 0.35
CA GLU A 35 -20.28 -2.21 0.72
C GLU A 35 -18.96 -2.29 -0.05
N VAL A 36 -18.97 -1.93 -1.33
CA VAL A 36 -17.75 -1.80 -2.14
C VAL A 36 -16.80 -0.75 -1.55
N GLN A 37 -17.33 0.40 -1.12
CA GLN A 37 -16.53 1.45 -0.48
C GLN A 37 -15.92 0.99 0.85
N ASP A 38 -16.67 0.26 1.67
CA ASP A 38 -16.17 -0.29 2.94
C ASP A 38 -15.05 -1.31 2.71
N LYS A 39 -15.23 -2.24 1.75
CA LYS A 39 -14.19 -3.18 1.33
C LYS A 39 -12.95 -2.47 0.80
N ARG A 40 -13.13 -1.44 -0.03
CA ARG A 40 -12.02 -0.62 -0.57
C ARG A 40 -11.26 0.09 0.52
N LYS A 41 -11.94 0.64 1.53
CA LYS A 41 -11.31 1.32 2.67
C LYS A 41 -10.39 0.36 3.42
N LEU A 42 -10.86 -0.86 3.71
CA LEU A 42 -10.08 -1.87 4.41
C LEU A 42 -8.82 -2.30 3.63
N VAL A 43 -8.96 -2.55 2.31
CA VAL A 43 -7.82 -2.87 1.43
C VAL A 43 -6.81 -1.71 1.41
N THR A 44 -7.30 -0.47 1.37
CA THR A 44 -6.45 0.73 1.39
C THR A 44 -5.67 0.83 2.70
N GLU A 45 -6.31 0.63 3.85
CA GLU A 45 -5.65 0.65 5.17
C GLU A 45 -4.56 -0.42 5.27
N LEU A 46 -4.85 -1.66 4.84
CA LEU A 46 -3.85 -2.74 4.82
C LEU A 46 -2.67 -2.42 3.90
N SER A 47 -2.91 -1.82 2.73
CA SER A 47 -1.86 -1.40 1.80
C SER A 47 -0.94 -0.33 2.40
N ILE A 48 -1.50 0.62 3.15
CA ILE A 48 -0.74 1.68 3.82
C ILE A 48 0.17 1.06 4.88
N ILE A 49 -0.36 0.18 5.72
CA ILE A 49 0.42 -0.48 6.78
C ILE A 49 1.56 -1.31 6.17
N LEU A 50 1.27 -2.10 5.13
CA LEU A 50 2.28 -2.89 4.42
C LEU A 50 3.36 -2.01 3.79
N TYR A 51 2.99 -0.92 3.13
CA TYR A 51 3.90 0.06 2.54
C TYR A 51 4.83 0.69 3.61
N HIS A 52 4.27 1.11 4.75
CA HIS A 52 5.08 1.66 5.84
C HIS A 52 6.05 0.64 6.44
N ARG A 53 5.71 -0.65 6.45
CA ARG A 53 6.60 -1.72 6.94
C ARG A 53 7.71 -2.07 5.95
N THR A 54 7.45 -2.00 4.65
CA THR A 54 8.47 -2.29 3.64
C THR A 54 9.45 -1.13 3.45
N ILE A 55 9.06 0.10 3.81
CA ILE A 55 9.86 1.33 3.64
C ILE A 55 10.68 1.65 4.89
N SER A 56 11.20 0.61 5.55
CA SER A 56 12.22 0.80 6.59
C SER A 56 13.50 1.48 6.06
N THR A 57 13.62 1.70 4.75
CA THR A 57 14.62 2.57 4.13
C THR A 57 13.99 3.88 3.70
N ASN A 58 14.34 4.95 4.40
CA ASN A 58 13.94 6.33 4.11
C ASN A 58 14.04 6.63 2.60
N PRO A 59 12.93 6.95 1.90
CA PRO A 59 12.99 7.35 0.49
C PRO A 59 13.85 8.60 0.27
N ALA A 60 14.02 9.43 1.31
CA ALA A 60 14.89 10.60 1.33
C ALA A 60 16.40 10.27 1.40
N GLU A 61 16.77 9.05 1.82
CA GLU A 61 18.17 8.56 1.78
C GLU A 61 18.54 7.95 0.43
N PHE A 62 17.57 7.75 -0.47
CA PHE A 62 17.83 7.40 -1.87
C PHE A 62 18.34 8.65 -2.60
N ASN A 63 19.57 9.03 -2.28
CA ASN A 63 20.32 10.09 -2.93
C ASN A 63 20.81 9.60 -4.30
N THR A 64 19.90 9.16 -5.17
CA THR A 64 20.08 9.30 -6.60
C THR A 64 19.81 10.77 -6.94
N ARG A 65 20.63 11.67 -6.36
CA ARG A 65 20.96 12.91 -7.06
C ARG A 65 21.47 12.44 -8.41
N SER A 66 20.68 12.69 -9.44
CA SER A 66 21.20 12.91 -10.77
C SER A 66 22.26 14.02 -10.64
N SER A 67 23.48 13.64 -10.28
CA SER A 67 24.69 14.42 -10.57
C SER A 67 24.87 14.36 -12.08
N THR A 68 23.96 15.00 -12.80
CA THR A 68 24.31 15.58 -14.08
C THR A 68 25.17 16.78 -13.74
N GLU A 69 26.46 16.52 -13.56
CA GLU A 69 27.51 17.53 -13.67
C GLU A 69 27.37 18.18 -15.04
N ILE A 70 26.60 19.26 -15.13
CA ILE A 70 26.66 20.15 -16.28
C ILE A 70 27.98 20.91 -16.14
N LYS A 71 29.06 20.30 -16.64
CA LYS A 71 30.32 21.01 -16.89
C LYS A 71 30.02 22.10 -17.91
N LYS A 72 29.96 23.36 -17.47
CA LYS A 72 30.04 24.51 -18.39
C LYS A 72 31.46 24.56 -18.99
N PRO A 73 31.63 24.62 -20.32
CA PRO A 73 32.92 24.91 -20.92
C PRO A 73 33.33 26.37 -20.64
N GLN A 74 34.63 26.58 -20.46
CA GLN A 74 35.28 27.90 -20.34
C GLN A 74 35.24 28.67 -21.65
#